data_AF-A0A8J5M3L1-F1
#
_entry.id   AF-A0A8J5M3L1-F1
#
_cell.length_a   1.000
_cell.length_b   1.000
_cell.length_c   1.000
_cell.angle_alpha   90.00
_cell.angle_beta   90.00
_cell.angle_gamma   90.00
#
_symmetry.space_group_name_H-M   'P 1'
#
loop_
_entity.id
_entity.type
_entity.pdbx_description
1 polymer ?
#
loop_
_entity_poly.entity_id
_entity_poly.type
_entity_poly.pdbx_seq_one_letter_code
_entity_poly.pdbx_strand_id
1 'polypeptide(L)'
;MALPHQSKPFLFKFILRKRNRIHQKKRTHSEVLDELIMSLPSSLTISEASPEWLNKGDNSWQLTAAAMVGLQSVPGLVILYGSIVKKKWAVNSAFMALYAFSAVLVCWCLWGFSMAFGEEMLPFWGRPSAVALDQAQLLAPGFAGMYPAATLVFFQFVFAAITPILIAGSLLGRMNFKAWMLFVPLWLTFSYTVGAFSLWSPNGFLFKAGVMDFAGGYVIHLSSGVAGLTAAYWVHI
;
A
#
# COMPACT_ATOMS: atom_id res chain seq x y z
N MET A 1 15.30 -58.78 75.69
CA MET A 1 16.16 -58.71 74.49
C MET A 1 15.26 -58.49 73.29
N ALA A 2 14.99 -57.24 72.94
CA ALA A 2 14.10 -56.87 71.83
C ALA A 2 14.85 -55.90 70.91
N LEU A 3 15.10 -56.32 69.67
CA LEU A 3 15.67 -55.50 68.60
C LEU A 3 14.57 -54.60 68.02
N PRO A 4 14.81 -53.30 67.78
CA PRO A 4 13.83 -52.47 67.11
C PRO A 4 13.91 -52.64 65.58
N HIS A 5 12.73 -52.89 65.02
CA HIS A 5 12.43 -53.09 63.61
C HIS A 5 12.56 -51.78 62.80
N GLN A 6 12.92 -51.93 61.52
CA GLN A 6 13.23 -50.92 60.52
C GLN A 6 12.16 -49.83 60.29
N SER A 7 12.62 -48.58 60.11
CA SER A 7 11.85 -47.51 59.45
C SER A 7 12.77 -46.52 58.69
N LYS A 8 13.34 -46.95 57.56
CA LYS A 8 14.08 -46.05 56.63
C LYS A 8 13.64 -46.02 55.14
N PRO A 9 12.40 -46.35 54.71
CA PRO A 9 12.06 -46.22 53.28
C PRO A 9 11.61 -44.81 52.86
N PHE A 10 11.10 -43.98 53.77
CA PHE A 10 10.48 -42.70 53.42
C PHE A 10 11.49 -41.57 53.22
N LEU A 11 12.47 -41.46 54.11
CA LEU A 11 13.49 -40.41 54.07
C LEU A 11 14.42 -40.58 52.85
N PHE A 12 14.76 -41.82 52.48
CA PHE A 12 15.60 -42.11 51.32
C PHE A 12 14.88 -41.83 50.00
N LYS A 13 13.59 -42.20 49.89
CA LYS A 13 12.75 -41.82 48.74
C LYS A 13 12.55 -40.30 48.64
N PHE A 14 12.42 -39.60 49.77
CA PHE A 14 12.30 -38.14 49.79
C PHE A 14 13.60 -37.46 49.35
N ILE A 15 14.76 -37.93 49.82
CA ILE A 15 16.08 -37.41 49.44
C ILE A 15 16.38 -37.71 47.97
N LEU A 16 16.06 -38.90 47.45
CA LEU A 16 16.17 -39.22 46.01
C LEU A 16 15.22 -38.37 45.15
N ARG A 17 13.99 -38.13 45.62
CA ARG A 17 13.01 -37.27 44.93
C ARG A 17 13.43 -35.79 44.95
N LYS A 18 14.12 -35.34 46.01
CA LYS A 18 14.73 -34.01 46.09
C LYS A 18 15.99 -33.91 45.22
N ARG A 19 16.83 -34.95 45.19
CA ARG A 19 18.05 -35.03 44.35
C ARG A 19 17.71 -35.06 42.86
N ASN A 20 16.65 -35.78 42.44
CA ASN A 20 16.16 -35.74 41.06
C ASN A 20 15.48 -34.43 40.67
N ARG A 21 14.96 -33.64 41.63
CA ARG A 21 14.51 -32.26 41.36
C ARG A 21 15.66 -31.25 41.23
N ILE A 22 16.82 -31.53 41.81
CA ILE A 22 18.00 -30.64 41.75
C ILE A 22 18.74 -30.76 40.40
N HIS A 23 18.43 -31.76 39.58
CA HIS A 23 18.93 -31.89 38.20
C HIS A 23 17.95 -31.46 37.11
N GLN A 24 16.82 -30.83 37.47
CA GLN A 24 16.10 -30.00 36.50
C GLN A 24 16.92 -28.74 36.26
N LYS A 25 17.81 -28.80 35.25
CA LYS A 25 18.52 -27.64 34.70
C LYS A 25 17.49 -26.53 34.52
N LYS A 26 17.59 -25.46 35.33
CA LYS A 26 16.78 -24.24 35.10
C LYS A 26 17.19 -23.74 33.73
N ARG A 27 16.38 -24.06 32.71
CA ARG A 27 16.58 -23.54 31.37
C ARG A 27 16.60 -22.02 31.45
N THR A 28 17.63 -21.42 30.89
CA THR A 28 17.69 -19.96 30.75
C THR A 28 16.60 -19.50 29.78
N HIS A 29 16.10 -18.28 29.97
CA HIS A 29 15.05 -17.72 29.11
C HIS A 29 15.45 -17.75 27.62
N SER A 30 16.76 -17.58 27.32
CA SER A 30 17.31 -17.74 25.98
C SER A 30 17.16 -19.15 25.41
N GLU A 31 17.44 -20.20 26.20
CA GLU A 31 17.32 -21.60 25.75
C GLU A 31 15.86 -21.96 25.43
N VAL A 32 14.89 -21.37 26.13
CA VAL A 32 13.46 -21.55 25.86
C VAL A 32 13.06 -20.82 24.58
N LEU A 33 13.55 -19.61 24.36
CA LEU A 33 13.28 -18.84 23.14
C LEU A 33 13.89 -19.52 21.91
N ASP A 34 15.10 -20.05 22.01
CA ASP A 34 15.77 -20.77 20.91
C ASP A 34 15.00 -22.04 20.52
N GLU A 35 14.52 -22.82 21.51
CA GLU A 35 13.70 -24.02 21.27
C GLU A 35 12.33 -23.66 20.68
N LEU A 36 11.74 -22.53 21.11
CA LEU A 36 10.47 -22.03 20.60
C LEU A 36 10.61 -21.58 19.14
N ILE A 37 11.66 -20.81 18.82
CA ILE A 37 11.99 -20.37 17.45
C ILE A 37 12.24 -21.58 16.55
N MET A 38 12.91 -22.62 17.06
CA MET A 38 13.19 -23.85 16.32
C MET A 38 11.96 -24.76 16.16
N SER A 39 10.92 -24.57 16.97
CA SER A 39 9.62 -25.26 16.90
C SER A 39 8.59 -24.57 16.00
N LEU A 40 8.84 -23.33 15.59
CA LEU A 40 7.92 -22.62 14.71
C LEU A 40 7.93 -23.25 13.31
N PRO A 41 6.78 -23.33 12.63
CA PRO A 41 6.75 -23.70 11.22
C PRO A 41 7.69 -22.80 10.42
N SER A 42 8.37 -23.37 9.42
CA SER A 42 9.37 -22.68 8.60
C SER A 42 8.86 -21.41 7.89
N SER A 43 7.55 -21.20 7.81
CA SER A 43 6.93 -19.98 7.29
C SER A 43 6.92 -18.80 8.27
N LEU A 44 7.25 -19.03 9.54
CA LEU A 44 7.32 -18.02 10.60
C LEU A 44 8.77 -17.68 10.99
N THR A 45 9.76 -18.29 10.35
CA THR A 45 11.16 -17.93 10.55
C THR A 45 11.48 -16.62 9.84
N ILE A 46 12.35 -15.82 10.46
CA ILE A 46 12.85 -14.58 9.85
C ILE A 46 13.70 -14.95 8.64
N SER A 47 13.39 -14.35 7.50
CA SER A 47 14.11 -14.55 6.25
C SER A 47 14.09 -13.25 5.44
N GLU A 48 14.86 -13.17 4.35
CA GLU A 48 14.78 -12.01 3.45
C GLU A 48 13.37 -11.81 2.87
N ALA A 49 12.59 -12.89 2.71
CA ALA A 49 11.19 -12.83 2.28
C ALA A 49 10.21 -12.45 3.40
N SER A 50 10.63 -12.47 4.66
CA SER A 50 9.83 -12.16 5.84
C SER A 50 10.70 -11.50 6.92
N PRO A 51 11.14 -10.24 6.69
CA PRO A 51 11.97 -9.52 7.65
C PRO A 51 11.18 -9.17 8.91
N GLU A 52 11.88 -8.92 10.02
CA GLU A 52 11.27 -8.69 11.34
C GLU A 52 10.30 -7.49 11.38
N TRP A 53 10.58 -6.44 10.60
CA TRP A 53 9.75 -5.24 10.53
C TRP A 53 8.45 -5.45 9.75
N LEU A 54 8.29 -6.55 9.00
CA LEU A 54 7.15 -6.77 8.11
C LEU A 54 5.97 -7.38 8.86
N ASN A 55 4.87 -6.64 8.93
CA ASN A 55 3.59 -7.16 9.38
C ASN A 55 2.79 -7.74 8.22
N LYS A 56 2.59 -9.06 8.23
CA LYS A 56 1.81 -9.78 7.21
C LYS A 56 0.33 -9.35 7.20
N GLY A 57 -0.24 -9.04 8.36
CA GLY A 57 -1.62 -8.55 8.51
C GLY A 57 -1.80 -7.19 7.83
N ASP A 58 -0.96 -6.22 8.16
CA ASP A 58 -1.02 -4.88 7.58
C ASP A 58 -0.81 -4.95 6.05
N ASN A 59 0.18 -5.72 5.59
CA ASN A 59 0.46 -5.89 4.17
C ASN A 59 -0.73 -6.51 3.41
N SER A 60 -1.32 -7.58 3.95
CA SER A 60 -2.48 -8.26 3.34
C SER A 60 -3.73 -7.39 3.30
N TRP A 61 -4.00 -6.65 4.37
CA TRP A 61 -5.10 -5.69 4.40
C TRP A 61 -4.88 -4.57 3.39
N GLN A 62 -3.67 -4.03 3.31
CA GLN A 62 -3.34 -2.95 2.38
C GLN A 62 -3.51 -3.39 0.92
N LEU A 63 -3.07 -4.59 0.56
CA LEU A 63 -3.29 -5.17 -0.78
C LEU A 63 -4.77 -5.43 -1.06
N THR A 64 -5.52 -5.92 -0.07
CA THR A 64 -6.97 -6.14 -0.19
C THR A 64 -7.70 -4.82 -0.42
N ALA A 65 -7.37 -3.79 0.36
CA ALA A 65 -7.91 -2.45 0.20
C ALA A 65 -7.57 -1.85 -1.18
N ALA A 66 -6.32 -2.00 -1.63
CA ALA A 66 -5.91 -1.58 -2.98
C ALA A 66 -6.73 -2.27 -4.06
N ALA A 67 -6.96 -3.58 -3.94
CA ALA A 67 -7.79 -4.33 -4.88
C ALA A 67 -9.25 -3.85 -4.89
N MET A 68 -9.83 -3.59 -3.72
CA MET A 68 -11.19 -3.05 -3.60
C MET A 68 -11.33 -1.67 -4.26
N VAL A 69 -10.34 -0.79 -4.10
CA VAL A 69 -10.31 0.52 -4.76
C VAL A 69 -10.08 0.36 -6.27
N GLY A 70 -9.21 -0.56 -6.68
CA GLY A 70 -9.00 -0.91 -8.09
C GLY A 70 -10.29 -1.34 -8.79
N LEU A 71 -11.13 -2.13 -8.12
CA LEU A 71 -12.44 -2.56 -8.63
C LEU A 71 -13.41 -1.39 -8.89
N GLN A 72 -13.28 -0.29 -8.15
CA GLN A 72 -14.07 0.92 -8.40
C GLN A 72 -13.72 1.52 -9.76
N SER A 73 -12.45 1.46 -10.18
CA SER A 73 -12.03 1.91 -11.51
C SER A 73 -12.39 0.88 -12.58
N VAL A 74 -11.82 -0.32 -12.47
CA VAL A 74 -11.99 -1.43 -13.42
C VAL A 74 -12.46 -2.66 -12.66
N PRO A 75 -13.71 -3.13 -12.85
CA PRO A 75 -14.65 -2.73 -13.91
C PRO A 75 -15.62 -1.58 -13.57
N GLY A 76 -15.67 -1.08 -12.32
CA GLY A 76 -16.75 -0.20 -11.85
C GLY A 76 -17.06 1.01 -12.73
N LEU A 77 -16.15 1.98 -12.82
CA LEU A 77 -16.33 3.19 -13.62
C LEU A 77 -16.33 2.90 -15.13
N VAL A 78 -15.62 1.86 -15.58
CA VAL A 78 -15.65 1.43 -16.99
C VAL A 78 -17.08 1.06 -17.42
N ILE A 79 -17.78 0.26 -16.61
CA ILE A 79 -19.17 -0.13 -16.87
C ILE A 79 -20.08 1.10 -16.75
N LEU A 80 -19.90 1.92 -15.72
CA LEU A 80 -20.72 3.11 -15.50
C LEU A 80 -20.65 4.08 -16.70
N TYR A 81 -19.45 4.39 -17.17
CA TYR A 81 -19.26 5.32 -18.28
C TYR A 81 -19.66 4.75 -19.63
N GLY A 82 -19.50 3.43 -19.83
CA GLY A 82 -20.04 2.77 -21.02
C GLY A 82 -21.58 2.77 -21.07
N SER A 83 -22.24 2.72 -19.91
CA SER A 83 -23.70 2.57 -19.82
C SER A 83 -24.48 3.89 -19.77
N ILE A 84 -23.91 4.96 -19.21
CA ILE A 84 -24.60 6.25 -19.06
C ILE A 84 -24.67 7.07 -20.36
N VAL A 85 -23.79 6.79 -21.31
CA VAL A 85 -23.70 7.52 -22.58
C VAL A 85 -24.59 6.92 -23.66
N LYS A 86 -24.88 7.71 -24.71
CA LYS A 86 -25.58 7.21 -25.90
C LYS A 86 -24.82 6.03 -26.50
N LYS A 87 -25.54 5.02 -27.03
CA LYS A 87 -24.98 3.79 -27.62
C LYS A 87 -23.79 4.01 -28.57
N LYS A 88 -23.82 5.06 -29.40
CA LYS A 88 -22.73 5.38 -30.34
C LYS A 88 -21.40 5.76 -29.66
N TRP A 89 -21.42 6.16 -28.39
CA TRP A 89 -20.25 6.59 -27.61
C TRP A 89 -19.85 5.61 -26.50
N ALA A 90 -20.63 4.56 -26.27
CA ALA A 90 -20.45 3.61 -25.17
C ALA A 90 -19.06 2.97 -25.17
N VAL A 91 -18.64 2.44 -26.32
CA VAL A 91 -17.33 1.79 -26.48
C VAL A 91 -16.19 2.77 -26.22
N ASN A 92 -16.21 3.94 -26.85
CA ASN A 92 -15.17 4.95 -26.66
C ASN A 92 -15.07 5.39 -25.18
N SER A 93 -16.20 5.56 -24.51
CA SER A 93 -16.25 5.99 -23.10
C SER A 93 -15.67 4.93 -22.16
N ALA A 94 -15.98 3.66 -22.38
CA ALA A 94 -15.36 2.55 -21.65
C ALA A 94 -13.84 2.47 -21.90
N PHE A 95 -13.40 2.63 -23.15
CA PHE A 95 -11.97 2.65 -23.50
C PHE A 95 -11.22 3.85 -22.94
N MET A 96 -11.84 5.02 -22.81
CA MET A 96 -11.22 6.17 -22.15
C MET A 96 -10.86 5.84 -20.68
N ALA A 97 -11.78 5.20 -19.95
CA ALA A 97 -11.52 4.77 -18.58
C ALA A 97 -10.45 3.67 -18.49
N LEU A 98 -10.53 2.64 -19.34
CA LEU A 98 -9.54 1.55 -19.37
C LEU A 98 -8.14 2.05 -19.74
N TYR A 99 -8.06 2.95 -20.73
CA TYR A 99 -6.81 3.59 -21.11
C TYR A 99 -6.23 4.42 -19.96
N ALA A 100 -7.05 5.22 -19.28
CA ALA A 100 -6.56 6.04 -18.18
C ALA A 100 -5.96 5.18 -17.06
N PHE A 101 -6.62 4.07 -16.72
CA PHE A 101 -6.12 3.12 -15.71
C PHE A 101 -4.75 2.54 -16.09
N SER A 102 -4.59 2.07 -17.33
CA SER A 102 -3.34 1.44 -17.79
C SER A 102 -2.22 2.45 -18.04
N ALA A 103 -2.54 3.61 -18.62
CA ALA A 103 -1.56 4.67 -18.85
C ALA A 103 -1.02 5.24 -17.54
N VAL A 104 -1.88 5.41 -16.53
CA VAL A 104 -1.44 5.83 -15.19
C VAL A 104 -0.52 4.79 -14.58
N LEU A 105 -0.79 3.49 -14.69
CA LEU A 105 0.11 2.45 -14.15
C LEU A 105 1.53 2.60 -14.70
N VAL A 106 1.66 2.76 -16.02
CA VAL A 106 2.95 2.94 -16.69
C VAL A 106 3.64 4.21 -16.19
N CYS A 107 2.95 5.35 -16.22
CA CYS A 107 3.53 6.63 -15.79
C CYS A 107 3.89 6.61 -14.29
N TRP A 108 3.08 5.95 -13.47
CA TRP A 108 3.24 5.83 -12.02
C TRP A 108 4.53 5.07 -11.67
N CYS A 109 4.77 3.94 -12.32
CA CYS A 109 5.97 3.14 -12.10
C CYS A 109 7.25 3.78 -12.66
N LEU A 110 7.14 4.62 -13.70
CA LEU A 110 8.28 5.27 -14.33
C LEU A 110 8.72 6.55 -13.59
N TRP A 111 7.78 7.43 -13.23
CA TRP A 111 8.10 8.70 -12.55
C TRP A 111 7.06 9.15 -11.53
N GLY A 112 5.78 8.82 -11.73
CA GLY A 112 4.67 9.39 -10.97
C GLY A 112 4.76 9.12 -9.46
N PHE A 113 5.12 7.90 -9.06
CA PHE A 113 5.28 7.57 -7.64
C PHE A 113 6.39 8.40 -6.99
N SER A 114 7.56 8.51 -7.64
CA SER A 114 8.69 9.29 -7.14
C SER A 114 8.35 10.79 -7.03
N MET A 115 7.57 11.33 -7.97
CA MET A 115 7.14 12.73 -7.90
C MET A 115 6.11 12.98 -6.80
N ALA A 116 5.31 11.97 -6.42
CA ALA A 116 4.32 12.09 -5.37
C ALA A 116 4.89 11.82 -3.96
N PHE A 117 5.79 10.85 -3.82
CA PHE A 117 6.25 10.33 -2.52
C PHE A 117 7.77 10.22 -2.37
N GLY A 118 8.53 10.69 -3.35
CA GLY A 118 10.00 10.67 -3.33
C GLY A 118 10.61 11.96 -2.76
N GLU A 119 11.79 12.29 -3.27
CA GLU A 119 12.58 13.44 -2.82
C GLU A 119 11.92 14.77 -3.20
N GLU A 120 12.07 15.76 -2.32
CA GLU A 120 11.58 17.13 -2.54
C GLU A 120 12.40 17.83 -3.64
N MET A 121 11.71 18.30 -4.68
CA MET A 121 12.30 19.20 -5.69
C MET A 121 11.87 20.65 -5.41
N LEU A 122 10.59 20.84 -5.13
CA LEU A 122 9.96 22.08 -4.71
C LEU A 122 9.10 21.78 -3.48
N PRO A 123 8.75 22.79 -2.64
CA PRO A 123 7.93 22.57 -1.45
C PRO A 123 6.56 21.90 -1.73
N PHE A 124 6.07 22.02 -2.96
CA PHE A 124 4.80 21.47 -3.43
C PHE A 124 4.96 20.32 -4.44
N TRP A 125 6.17 19.89 -4.78
CA TRP A 125 6.37 18.91 -5.83
C TRP A 125 7.66 18.08 -5.70
N GLY A 126 7.55 16.77 -5.90
CA GLY A 126 8.69 15.85 -5.83
C GLY A 126 9.48 15.75 -7.13
N ARG A 127 10.71 15.24 -7.02
CA ARG A 127 11.62 15.05 -8.15
C ARG A 127 11.23 13.80 -8.97
N PRO A 128 11.21 13.87 -10.31
CA PRO A 128 11.11 12.66 -11.12
C PRO A 128 12.36 11.80 -10.92
N SER A 129 12.18 10.50 -10.71
CA SER A 129 13.31 9.58 -10.63
C SER A 129 13.94 9.40 -12.01
N ALA A 130 15.28 9.33 -12.05
CA ALA A 130 16.03 9.04 -13.28
C ALA A 130 15.94 7.56 -13.68
N VAL A 131 15.60 6.69 -12.73
CA VAL A 131 15.42 5.24 -12.93
C VAL A 131 14.00 4.89 -12.49
N ALA A 132 13.33 4.02 -13.23
CA ALA A 132 12.08 3.42 -12.77
C ALA A 132 12.27 2.75 -11.40
N LEU A 133 11.16 2.45 -10.70
CA LEU A 133 11.20 1.90 -9.34
C LEU A 133 12.22 0.75 -9.20
N ASP A 134 13.23 0.99 -8.36
CA ASP A 134 14.31 0.01 -8.15
C ASP A 134 13.85 -1.12 -7.23
N GLN A 135 14.36 -2.34 -7.48
CA GLN A 135 13.97 -3.52 -6.73
C GLN A 135 14.32 -3.40 -5.24
N ALA A 136 15.48 -2.83 -4.91
CA ALA A 136 15.88 -2.67 -3.52
C ALA A 136 14.94 -1.70 -2.79
N GLN A 137 14.51 -0.63 -3.48
CA GLN A 137 13.54 0.32 -2.93
C GLN A 137 12.17 -0.33 -2.71
N LEU A 138 11.71 -1.18 -3.62
CA LEU A 138 10.41 -1.85 -3.53
C LEU A 138 10.30 -2.84 -2.37
N LEU A 139 11.42 -3.48 -2.00
CA LEU A 139 11.49 -4.44 -0.90
C LEU A 139 11.76 -3.78 0.45
N ALA A 140 12.23 -2.53 0.46
CA ALA A 140 12.44 -1.75 1.68
C ALA A 140 11.09 -1.42 2.36
N PRO A 141 11.10 -1.06 3.66
CA PRO A 141 9.92 -0.57 4.35
C PRO A 141 9.31 0.64 3.65
N GLY A 142 7.98 0.68 3.52
CA GLY A 142 7.28 1.88 3.09
C GLY A 142 7.41 3.01 4.11
N PHE A 143 7.20 4.26 3.68
CA PHE A 143 7.27 5.41 4.60
C PHE A 143 6.11 5.45 5.60
N ALA A 144 5.01 4.75 5.31
CA ALA A 144 3.84 4.64 6.16
C ALA A 144 3.45 3.17 6.34
N GLY A 145 3.54 2.66 7.57
CA GLY A 145 3.11 1.31 7.94
C GLY A 145 4.22 0.24 7.92
N MET A 146 3.86 -0.96 8.38
CA MET A 146 4.79 -2.10 8.49
C MET A 146 4.64 -3.06 7.29
N TYR A 147 4.80 -2.53 6.08
CA TYR A 147 4.71 -3.29 4.83
C TYR A 147 5.70 -2.76 3.77
N PRO A 148 6.03 -3.54 2.72
CA PRO A 148 7.04 -3.16 1.75
C PRO A 148 6.58 -1.96 0.91
N ALA A 149 7.53 -1.15 0.42
CA ALA A 149 7.22 0.00 -0.42
C ALA A 149 6.44 -0.41 -1.68
N ALA A 150 6.65 -1.61 -2.24
CA ALA A 150 5.86 -2.15 -3.35
C ALA A 150 4.34 -2.14 -3.07
N THR A 151 3.93 -2.48 -1.85
CA THR A 151 2.52 -2.46 -1.45
C THR A 151 1.99 -1.03 -1.42
N LEU A 152 2.79 -0.08 -0.95
CA LEU A 152 2.44 1.34 -0.97
C LEU A 152 2.31 1.88 -2.39
N VAL A 153 3.25 1.52 -3.27
CA VAL A 153 3.22 1.88 -4.70
C VAL A 153 1.92 1.42 -5.34
N PHE A 154 1.54 0.16 -5.13
CA PHE A 154 0.31 -0.40 -5.69
C PHE A 154 -0.96 0.23 -5.09
N PHE A 155 -0.97 0.44 -3.77
CA PHE A 155 -2.08 1.10 -3.09
C PHE A 155 -2.28 2.53 -3.59
N GLN A 156 -1.21 3.30 -3.77
CA GLN A 156 -1.31 4.68 -4.24
C GLN A 156 -1.60 4.77 -5.75
N PHE A 157 -1.16 3.79 -6.52
CA PHE A 157 -1.48 3.67 -7.95
C PHE A 157 -3.00 3.67 -8.19
N VAL A 158 -3.78 2.90 -7.43
CA VAL A 158 -5.23 2.80 -7.69
C VAL A 158 -5.96 4.13 -7.46
N PHE A 159 -5.49 4.96 -6.52
CA PHE A 159 -6.00 6.33 -6.35
C PHE A 159 -5.52 7.27 -7.48
N ALA A 160 -4.27 7.13 -7.89
CA ALA A 160 -3.75 7.88 -9.04
C ALA A 160 -4.53 7.55 -10.32
N ALA A 161 -4.94 6.29 -10.49
CA ALA A 161 -5.65 5.80 -11.65
C ALA A 161 -7.13 6.20 -11.66
N ILE A 162 -7.82 6.14 -10.52
CA ILE A 162 -9.24 6.51 -10.45
C ILE A 162 -9.45 8.00 -10.72
N THR A 163 -8.50 8.85 -10.35
CA THR A 163 -8.64 10.31 -10.42
C THR A 163 -8.86 10.85 -11.83
N PRO A 164 -8.02 10.56 -12.86
CA PRO A 164 -8.31 10.96 -14.23
C PRO A 164 -9.55 10.25 -14.78
N ILE A 165 -9.89 9.04 -14.33
CA ILE A 165 -11.15 8.40 -14.72
C ILE A 165 -12.33 9.27 -14.26
N LEU A 166 -12.33 9.79 -13.02
CA LEU A 166 -13.38 10.72 -12.55
C LEU A 166 -13.50 11.98 -13.45
N ILE A 167 -12.38 12.53 -13.92
CA ILE A 167 -12.37 13.65 -14.87
C ILE A 167 -13.04 13.25 -16.20
N ALA A 168 -12.76 12.03 -16.68
CA ALA A 168 -13.32 11.51 -17.94
C ALA A 168 -14.85 11.57 -17.96
N GLY A 169 -15.51 11.40 -16.82
CA GLY A 169 -16.97 11.51 -16.67
C GLY A 169 -17.56 12.81 -17.23
N SER A 170 -16.81 13.92 -17.14
CA SER A 170 -17.22 15.23 -17.67
C SER A 170 -16.95 15.42 -19.18
N LEU A 171 -16.11 14.55 -19.76
CA LEU A 171 -15.59 14.63 -21.12
C LEU A 171 -16.17 13.56 -22.07
N LEU A 172 -17.00 12.67 -21.54
CA LEU A 172 -17.62 11.59 -22.29
C LEU A 172 -18.43 12.13 -23.47
N GLY A 173 -18.08 11.67 -24.68
CA GLY A 173 -18.73 12.07 -25.93
C GLY A 173 -18.41 13.49 -26.41
N ARG A 174 -17.46 14.19 -25.77
CA ARG A 174 -17.02 15.55 -26.15
C ARG A 174 -15.55 15.59 -26.55
N MET A 175 -14.71 14.78 -25.90
CA MET A 175 -13.27 14.72 -26.17
C MET A 175 -12.92 13.53 -27.06
N ASN A 176 -12.06 13.77 -28.06
CA ASN A 176 -11.53 12.67 -28.87
C ASN A 176 -10.46 11.85 -28.10
N PHE A 177 -10.30 10.58 -28.48
CA PHE A 177 -9.41 9.65 -27.77
C PHE A 177 -7.93 10.06 -27.82
N LYS A 178 -7.45 10.64 -28.93
CA LYS A 178 -6.04 11.05 -29.07
C LYS A 178 -5.68 12.17 -28.10
N ALA A 179 -6.57 13.15 -27.94
CA ALA A 179 -6.41 14.22 -26.96
C ALA A 179 -6.44 13.64 -25.53
N TRP A 180 -7.32 12.68 -25.27
CA TRP A 180 -7.38 11.98 -23.97
C TRP A 180 -6.07 11.27 -23.63
N MET A 181 -5.45 10.62 -24.62
CA MET A 181 -4.16 9.95 -24.47
C MET A 181 -3.03 10.89 -24.05
N LEU A 182 -3.06 12.14 -24.52
CA LEU A 182 -2.09 13.14 -24.10
C LEU A 182 -2.46 13.75 -22.73
N PHE A 183 -3.75 13.97 -22.50
CA PHE A 183 -4.24 14.60 -21.28
C PHE A 183 -3.93 13.77 -20.03
N VAL A 184 -4.15 12.45 -20.05
CA VAL A 184 -3.99 11.62 -18.84
C VAL A 184 -2.57 11.66 -18.26
N PRO A 185 -1.49 11.38 -19.02
CA PRO A 185 -0.12 11.45 -18.49
C PRO A 185 0.27 12.86 -18.05
N LEU A 186 -0.16 13.89 -18.79
CA LEU A 186 0.13 15.28 -18.44
C LEU A 186 -0.58 15.68 -17.14
N TRP A 187 -1.87 15.37 -17.01
CA TRP A 187 -2.65 15.71 -15.82
C TRP A 187 -2.16 14.95 -14.59
N LEU A 188 -1.84 13.66 -14.73
CA LEU A 188 -1.19 12.88 -13.67
C LEU A 188 0.09 13.60 -13.22
N THR A 189 0.96 13.96 -14.17
CA THR A 189 2.28 14.53 -13.88
C THR A 189 2.17 15.92 -13.27
N PHE A 190 1.41 16.83 -13.85
CA PHE A 190 1.42 18.25 -13.45
C PHE A 190 0.34 18.65 -12.45
N SER A 191 -0.67 17.80 -12.22
CA SER A 191 -1.75 18.08 -11.27
C SER A 191 -1.79 17.06 -10.15
N TYR A 192 -1.94 15.77 -10.47
CA TYR A 192 -2.07 14.74 -9.43
C TYR A 192 -0.83 14.63 -8.54
N THR A 193 0.37 14.52 -9.12
CA THR A 193 1.59 14.37 -8.31
C THR A 193 1.90 15.62 -7.48
N VAL A 194 1.57 16.83 -7.97
CA VAL A 194 1.66 18.08 -7.19
C VAL A 194 0.74 18.02 -5.98
N GLY A 195 -0.53 17.63 -6.18
CA GLY A 195 -1.50 17.49 -5.09
C GLY A 195 -1.07 16.43 -4.08
N ALA A 196 -0.71 15.24 -4.56
CA ALA A 196 -0.28 14.11 -3.72
C ALA A 196 0.99 14.45 -2.93
N PHE A 197 2.00 15.05 -3.56
CA PHE A 197 3.21 15.47 -2.85
C PHE A 197 2.89 16.52 -1.79
N SER A 198 2.10 17.53 -2.14
CA SER A 198 1.80 18.63 -1.21
C SER A 198 1.05 18.17 0.04
N LEU A 199 0.10 17.24 -0.09
CA LEU A 199 -0.84 16.84 0.96
C LEU A 199 -0.47 15.53 1.68
N TRP A 200 0.18 14.58 0.98
CA TRP A 200 0.43 13.25 1.52
C TRP A 200 1.89 12.90 1.70
N SER A 201 2.82 13.60 1.03
CA SER A 201 4.24 13.42 1.32
C SER A 201 4.59 14.08 2.65
N PRO A 202 5.39 13.42 3.52
CA PRO A 202 5.95 14.07 4.71
C PRO A 202 6.73 15.35 4.40
N ASN A 203 7.26 15.46 3.18
CA ASN A 203 8.00 16.62 2.71
C ASN A 203 7.11 17.72 2.11
N GLY A 204 5.81 17.47 1.90
CA GLY A 204 4.87 18.41 1.30
C GLY A 204 4.56 19.61 2.18
N PHE A 205 4.45 20.79 1.58
CA PHE A 205 4.18 22.03 2.34
C PHE A 205 2.81 22.03 3.05
N LEU A 206 1.77 21.41 2.47
CA LEU A 206 0.44 21.33 3.11
C LEU A 206 0.41 20.28 4.21
N PHE A 207 1.12 19.16 4.03
CA PHE A 207 1.34 18.17 5.07
C PHE A 207 2.04 18.81 6.28
N LYS A 208 3.14 19.55 6.04
CA LYS A 208 3.88 20.30 7.07
C LYS A 208 3.03 21.39 7.73
N ALA A 209 2.08 21.98 7.00
CA ALA A 209 1.12 22.96 7.52
C ALA A 209 -0.03 22.34 8.33
N GLY A 210 -0.09 21.01 8.46
CA GLY A 210 -1.11 20.31 9.24
C GLY A 210 -2.45 20.15 8.54
N VAL A 211 -2.51 20.33 7.20
CA VAL A 211 -3.73 20.08 6.44
C VAL A 211 -4.02 18.59 6.42
N MET A 212 -5.23 18.22 6.86
CA MET A 212 -5.64 16.82 6.95
C MET A 212 -6.38 16.39 5.68
N ASP A 213 -5.79 15.44 4.93
CA ASP A 213 -6.46 14.71 3.86
C ASP A 213 -6.27 13.20 4.03
N PHE A 214 -7.21 12.56 4.73
CA PHE A 214 -7.07 11.15 5.14
C PHE A 214 -7.11 10.17 3.95
N ALA A 215 -8.04 10.35 3.02
CA ALA A 215 -8.33 9.39 1.95
C ALA A 215 -8.49 10.03 0.56
N GLY A 216 -8.09 11.30 0.39
CA GLY A 216 -8.05 11.96 -0.91
C GLY A 216 -9.26 12.83 -1.21
N GLY A 217 -9.85 13.42 -0.16
CA GLY A 217 -10.87 14.45 -0.34
C GLY A 217 -10.37 15.60 -1.22
N TYR A 218 -9.12 16.03 -1.03
CA TYR A 218 -8.51 17.08 -1.83
C TYR A 218 -7.81 16.51 -3.07
N VAL A 219 -6.89 15.56 -2.87
CA VAL A 219 -6.02 15.04 -3.95
C VAL A 219 -6.83 14.37 -5.07
N ILE A 220 -7.94 13.71 -4.73
CA ILE A 220 -8.74 12.94 -5.68
C ILE A 220 -10.02 13.70 -6.02
N HIS A 221 -10.93 13.87 -5.05
CA HIS A 221 -12.30 14.28 -5.35
C HIS A 221 -12.40 15.76 -5.73
N LEU A 222 -11.83 16.65 -4.92
CA LEU A 222 -11.83 18.08 -5.24
C LEU A 222 -11.03 18.36 -6.52
N SER A 223 -9.82 17.80 -6.62
CA SER A 223 -8.94 17.98 -7.78
C SER A 223 -9.60 17.52 -9.09
N SER A 224 -10.13 16.30 -9.14
CA SER A 224 -10.84 15.79 -10.33
C SER A 224 -12.15 16.52 -10.61
N GLY A 225 -12.89 16.94 -9.57
CA GLY A 225 -14.12 17.73 -9.73
C GLY A 225 -13.86 19.09 -10.37
N VAL A 226 -12.85 19.82 -9.89
CA VAL A 226 -12.46 21.13 -10.46
C VAL A 226 -11.90 20.96 -11.86
N ALA A 227 -11.05 19.95 -12.10
CA ALA A 227 -10.53 19.66 -13.43
C ALA A 227 -11.66 19.28 -14.41
N GLY A 228 -12.62 18.46 -13.99
CA GLY A 228 -13.77 18.07 -14.80
C GLY A 228 -14.69 19.25 -15.13
N LEU A 229 -14.97 20.13 -14.15
CA LEU A 229 -15.73 21.35 -14.39
C LEU A 229 -15.03 22.27 -15.40
N THR A 230 -13.71 22.48 -15.22
CA THR A 230 -12.89 23.31 -16.11
C THR A 230 -12.87 22.72 -17.51
N ALA A 231 -12.65 21.41 -17.65
CA ALA A 231 -12.59 20.73 -18.93
C ALA A 231 -13.96 20.75 -19.64
N ALA A 232 -15.07 20.60 -18.91
CA ALA A 232 -16.41 20.70 -19.46
C ALA A 232 -16.77 22.11 -19.98
N TYR A 233 -16.16 23.16 -19.40
CA TYR A 233 -16.31 24.53 -19.86
C TYR A 233 -15.55 24.79 -21.17
N TRP A 234 -14.29 24.34 -21.27
CA TRP A 234 -13.43 24.61 -22.43
C TRP A 234 -13.63 23.65 -23.61
N VAL A 235 -14.02 22.40 -23.35
CA VAL A 235 -14.19 21.37 -24.40
C VAL A 235 -15.63 21.39 -24.88
N HIS A 236 -15.87 22.12 -25.96
CA HIS A 236 -17.16 22.19 -26.65
C HIS A 236 -17.35 21.01 -27.63
N ILE A 237 -18.62 20.70 -27.93
CA ILE A 237 -19.07 19.61 -28.82
C ILE A 237 -18.99 20.05 -30.28
#